data_AF-A0A9Q9ZW29-F1
#
_entry.id   AF-A0A9Q9ZW29-F1
#
_cell.length_a   1.000
_cell.length_b   1.000
_cell.length_c   1.000
_cell.angle_alpha   90.00
_cell.angle_beta   90.00
_cell.angle_gamma   90.00
#
_symmetry.space_group_name_H-M   'P 1'
#
loop_
_entity.id
_entity.type
_entity.pdbx_description
1 polymer ?
#
loop_
_entity_poly.entity_id
_entity_poly.type
_entity_poly.pdbx_seq_one_letter_code
_entity_poly.pdbx_strand_id
1 'polypeptide(L)'
;MATVHLRIGDLVWGKLGRYPPWPGKIVSPPKDLKKPRGKKCFFVKFFGTEDHAWIKVEQLKPYHPHKEEMIKINKGKRFQQAVDAVEEYLKKAKGKDQTHSDDKSKSDKGRKAAKPMKIIEEDDEDAFKGGSSDKEQTDSDPEPSSVRRLVAGTVTGFKWESSPASSMEPITKRLKIIEEDTGSTSIQAADSTAINGSITPTDKRIGFLGLGLMGSGVVSNLLKMGHVVTVWNRTAEKVQSKCDLFIQEGARLGRTPAEVVSMCDITFSCVSDPKAARDLVLGPSGVLQGIRPGKCYVEMSTVDPETTIELAQVITSRGGRFLEAPVSGSQQLSNDGMLVIVAAGDRSVYEDCSSCFQAMGKTSFFIAGEAGNAARMMLILNMVQGSFMATIAEGLTLAQATGQSQQTFLDILCQGQMASTFVDQKCQNILQGNFKPDYYLKHIQKDLRLAISMGDSVNHPTPMAAAANEVYKRAKALDQSDNDMSAVYRAYIH
;
A
#
# COMPACT_ATOMS: atom_id res chain seq x y z
N MET A 1 -4.50 3.62 46.42
CA MET A 1 -4.53 4.47 45.20
C MET A 1 -5.88 5.15 45.13
N ALA A 2 -5.94 6.47 45.04
CA ALA A 2 -7.20 7.21 45.00
C ALA A 2 -8.08 6.75 43.83
N THR A 3 -9.29 6.30 44.12
CA THR A 3 -10.30 5.92 43.13
C THR A 3 -10.73 7.18 42.38
N VAL A 4 -10.16 7.42 41.20
CA VAL A 4 -10.53 8.60 40.41
C VAL A 4 -11.92 8.39 39.81
N HIS A 5 -12.89 9.18 40.25
CA HIS A 5 -14.23 9.23 39.66
C HIS A 5 -14.24 10.08 38.38
N LEU A 6 -14.31 9.42 37.23
CA LEU A 6 -14.48 10.05 35.92
C LEU A 6 -15.96 10.27 35.60
N ARG A 7 -16.30 11.41 34.99
CA ARG A 7 -17.66 11.84 34.63
C ARG A 7 -17.72 12.32 33.18
N ILE A 8 -18.93 12.40 32.63
CA ILE A 8 -19.17 13.04 31.33
C ILE A 8 -18.73 14.51 31.42
N GLY A 9 -17.91 14.94 30.47
CA GLY A 9 -17.30 16.26 30.44
C GLY A 9 -15.82 16.28 30.81
N ASP A 10 -15.31 15.25 31.49
CA ASP A 10 -13.91 15.22 31.96
C ASP A 10 -12.93 15.03 30.79
N LEU A 11 -11.79 15.72 30.90
CA LEU A 11 -10.65 15.56 30.01
C LEU A 11 -9.80 14.39 30.47
N VAL A 12 -9.46 13.51 29.54
CA VAL A 12 -8.80 12.23 29.81
C VAL A 12 -7.75 11.91 28.75
N TRP A 13 -6.78 11.08 29.11
CA TRP A 13 -5.92 10.34 28.20
C TRP A 13 -6.54 8.96 27.99
N GLY A 14 -6.93 8.65 26.76
CA GLY A 14 -7.47 7.35 26.39
C GLY A 14 -6.46 6.51 25.62
N LYS A 15 -6.25 5.27 26.06
CA LYS A 15 -5.41 4.30 25.36
C LYS A 15 -6.27 3.25 24.65
N LEU A 16 -6.14 3.15 23.32
CA LEU A 16 -6.87 2.18 22.51
C LEU A 16 -5.91 1.19 21.85
N GLY A 17 -6.01 -0.09 22.20
CA GLY A 17 -5.19 -1.15 21.58
C GLY A 17 -3.68 -0.87 21.63
N ARG A 18 -3.03 -0.90 20.46
CA ARG A 18 -1.58 -0.64 20.30
C ARG A 18 -1.24 0.84 20.12
N TYR A 19 -2.23 1.74 20.07
CA TYR A 19 -1.99 3.17 19.90
C TYR A 19 -1.48 3.81 21.20
N PRO A 20 -0.61 4.84 21.11
CA PRO A 20 -0.20 5.60 22.28
C PRO A 20 -1.42 6.31 22.91
N PRO A 21 -1.41 6.57 24.23
CA PRO A 21 -2.47 7.34 24.88
C PRO A 21 -2.68 8.68 24.18
N TRP A 22 -3.93 9.02 23.89
CA TRP A 22 -4.31 10.22 23.15
C TRP A 22 -5.25 11.09 23.99
N PRO A 23 -5.16 12.43 23.93
CA PRO A 23 -6.03 13.28 24.72
C PRO A 23 -7.46 13.31 24.17
N GLY A 24 -8.45 13.26 25.06
CA GLY A 24 -9.85 13.18 24.71
C GLY A 24 -10.76 13.77 25.79
N LYS A 25 -12.06 13.85 25.47
CA LYS A 25 -13.12 14.27 26.38
C LYS A 25 -14.18 13.18 26.46
N ILE A 26 -14.62 12.86 27.68
CA ILE A 26 -15.78 11.98 27.86
C ILE A 26 -17.04 12.72 27.41
N VAL A 27 -17.77 12.16 26.46
CA VAL A 27 -19.01 12.74 25.91
C VAL A 27 -20.13 11.71 25.92
N SER A 28 -21.38 12.17 25.85
CA SER A 28 -22.52 11.27 25.68
C SER A 28 -22.45 10.58 24.30
N PRO A 29 -22.69 9.27 24.20
CA PRO A 29 -22.68 8.56 22.92
C PRO A 29 -23.82 9.04 22.00
N PRO A 30 -23.66 8.98 20.68
CA PRO A 30 -24.75 9.15 19.72
C PRO A 30 -25.86 8.12 19.95
N LYS A 31 -27.11 8.48 19.62
CA LYS A 31 -28.31 7.66 19.91
C LYS A 31 -28.27 6.26 19.28
N ASP A 32 -27.53 6.10 18.19
CA ASP A 32 -27.50 4.85 17.40
C ASP A 32 -26.36 3.91 17.82
N LEU A 33 -25.51 4.32 18.76
CA LEU A 33 -24.30 3.59 19.10
C LEU A 33 -24.50 2.69 20.33
N LYS A 34 -24.50 1.37 20.11
CA LYS A 34 -24.62 0.38 21.19
C LYS A 34 -23.37 0.36 22.08
N LYS A 35 -23.58 0.39 23.41
CA LYS A 35 -22.52 0.27 24.40
C LYS A 35 -22.01 -1.19 24.47
N PRO A 36 -20.68 -1.42 24.52
CA PRO A 36 -20.12 -2.76 24.74
C PRO A 36 -20.63 -3.40 26.04
N ARG A 37 -21.04 -4.68 25.99
CA ARG A 37 -21.52 -5.43 27.16
C ARG A 37 -20.37 -5.79 28.12
N GLY A 38 -20.65 -5.80 29.42
CA GLY A 38 -19.81 -6.45 30.45
C GLY A 38 -18.70 -5.62 31.12
N LYS A 39 -18.33 -4.42 30.66
CA LYS A 39 -17.30 -3.58 31.32
C LYS A 39 -17.71 -2.12 31.46
N LYS A 40 -17.28 -1.46 32.55
CA LYS A 40 -17.42 0.00 32.71
C LYS A 40 -16.54 0.68 31.66
N CYS A 41 -17.19 1.30 30.68
CA CYS A 41 -16.56 2.07 29.60
C CYS A 41 -17.22 3.44 29.46
N PHE A 42 -16.43 4.41 29.03
CA PHE A 42 -16.85 5.74 28.67
C PHE A 42 -16.68 5.95 27.18
N PHE A 43 -17.57 6.74 26.58
CA PHE A 43 -17.45 7.15 25.21
C PHE A 43 -16.60 8.43 25.15
N VAL A 44 -15.45 8.35 24.47
CA VAL A 44 -14.43 9.41 24.45
C VAL A 44 -14.31 9.94 23.03
N LYS A 45 -14.42 11.26 22.88
CA LYS A 45 -14.07 11.99 21.65
C LYS A 45 -12.64 12.50 21.78
N PHE A 46 -11.77 12.17 20.82
CA PHE A 46 -10.36 12.54 20.87
C PHE A 46 -10.13 13.96 20.31
N PHE A 47 -9.18 14.68 20.89
CA PHE A 47 -8.81 16.02 20.41
C PHE A 47 -7.85 15.91 19.21
N GLY A 48 -7.95 16.87 18.28
CA GLY A 48 -7.13 16.87 17.07
C GLY A 48 -7.48 15.77 16.05
N THR A 49 -8.53 14.96 16.33
CA THR A 49 -9.10 13.98 15.40
C THR A 49 -10.63 14.02 15.46
N GLU A 50 -11.30 13.39 14.49
CA GLU A 50 -12.76 13.17 14.54
C GLU A 50 -13.14 11.84 15.20
N ASP A 51 -12.13 11.12 15.71
CA ASP A 51 -12.30 9.78 16.25
C ASP A 51 -13.02 9.81 17.59
N HIS A 52 -13.82 8.78 17.79
CA HIS A 52 -14.53 8.53 19.03
C HIS A 52 -14.61 7.04 19.28
N ALA A 53 -14.45 6.63 20.54
CA ALA A 53 -14.45 5.22 20.89
C ALA A 53 -14.96 4.98 22.31
N TRP A 54 -15.46 3.77 22.53
CA TRP A 54 -15.72 3.26 23.87
C TRP A 54 -14.39 2.81 24.50
N ILE A 55 -13.94 3.53 25.53
CA ILE A 55 -12.70 3.22 26.24
C ILE A 55 -13.04 2.68 27.62
N LYS A 56 -12.38 1.59 28.02
CA LYS A 56 -12.54 1.00 29.36
C LYS A 56 -11.97 1.93 30.41
N VAL A 57 -12.58 1.99 31.60
CA VAL A 57 -12.11 2.87 32.69
C VAL A 57 -10.64 2.62 33.05
N GLU A 58 -10.17 1.37 33.00
CA GLU A 58 -8.76 0.99 33.25
C GLU A 58 -7.77 1.57 32.23
N GLN A 59 -8.26 2.01 31.07
CA GLN A 59 -7.47 2.61 29.98
C GLN A 59 -7.61 4.14 29.92
N LEU A 60 -8.24 4.74 30.94
CA LEU A 60 -8.43 6.18 31.07
C LEU A 60 -7.61 6.73 32.23
N LYS A 61 -6.85 7.78 31.95
CA LYS A 61 -6.16 8.58 32.97
C LYS A 61 -6.67 10.03 32.91
N PRO A 62 -6.91 10.72 34.04
CA PRO A 62 -7.27 12.14 34.02
C PRO A 62 -6.19 12.99 33.34
N TYR A 63 -6.62 14.00 32.57
CA TYR A 63 -5.72 14.77 31.70
C TYR A 63 -4.61 15.51 32.47
N HIS A 64 -4.98 16.39 33.40
CA HIS A 64 -4.04 17.28 34.08
C HIS A 64 -2.96 16.56 34.90
N PRO A 65 -3.28 15.57 35.76
CA PRO A 65 -2.27 14.91 36.60
C PRO A 65 -1.23 14.11 35.80
N HIS A 66 -1.55 13.72 34.57
CA HIS A 66 -0.69 12.87 33.74
C HIS A 66 -0.12 13.60 32.52
N LYS A 67 -0.30 14.92 32.40
CA LYS A 67 0.07 15.69 31.20
C LYS A 67 1.55 15.55 30.85
N GLU A 68 2.43 15.77 31.81
CA GLU A 68 3.88 15.72 31.59
C GLU A 68 4.39 14.31 31.24
N GLU A 69 3.83 13.27 31.89
CA GLU A 69 4.12 11.86 31.59
C GLU A 69 3.72 11.54 30.14
N MET A 70 2.50 11.93 29.74
CA MET A 70 1.94 11.57 28.44
C MET A 70 2.60 12.33 27.28
N ILE A 71 3.01 13.58 27.49
CA ILE A 71 3.76 14.35 26.48
C ILE A 71 5.13 13.75 26.20
N LYS A 72 5.79 13.16 27.20
CA LYS A 72 7.09 12.48 27.01
C LYS A 72 6.97 11.21 26.17
N ILE A 73 5.83 10.53 26.20
CA ILE A 73 5.59 9.26 25.51
C ILE A 73 5.47 9.44 23.98
N ASN A 74 4.97 10.59 23.51
CA ASN A 74 4.72 10.82 22.08
C ASN A 74 5.17 12.23 21.65
N LYS A 75 6.11 12.30 20.71
CA LYS A 75 6.67 13.56 20.15
C LYS A 75 6.13 13.91 18.76
N GLY A 76 5.08 13.25 18.30
CA GLY A 76 4.53 13.49 16.96
C GLY A 76 3.86 14.86 16.81
N LYS A 77 4.05 15.54 15.68
CA LYS A 77 3.46 16.86 15.37
C LYS A 77 1.93 16.89 15.54
N ARG A 78 1.22 15.84 15.10
CA ARG A 78 -0.25 15.70 15.28
C ARG A 78 -0.66 15.52 16.74
N PHE A 79 0.16 14.83 17.51
CA PHE A 79 -0.08 14.64 18.94
C PHE A 79 0.09 15.97 19.69
N GLN A 80 1.12 16.75 19.34
CA GLN A 80 1.29 18.09 19.90
C GLN A 80 0.09 19.00 19.57
N GLN A 81 -0.39 18.99 18.33
CA GLN A 81 -1.60 19.73 17.94
C GLN A 81 -2.84 19.32 18.74
N ALA A 82 -3.00 18.02 19.02
CA ALA A 82 -4.10 17.53 19.84
C ALA A 82 -3.99 18.01 21.30
N VAL A 83 -2.78 18.04 21.85
CA VAL A 83 -2.51 18.60 23.19
C VAL A 83 -2.80 20.10 23.20
N ASP A 84 -2.34 20.85 22.21
CA ASP A 84 -2.57 22.29 22.08
C ASP A 84 -4.08 22.60 21.96
N ALA A 85 -4.85 21.77 21.25
CA ALA A 85 -6.30 21.90 21.14
C ALA A 85 -7.03 21.70 22.48
N VAL A 86 -6.53 20.83 23.36
CA VAL A 86 -7.06 20.70 24.73
C VAL A 86 -6.78 21.97 25.53
N GLU A 87 -5.57 22.54 25.41
CA GLU A 87 -5.20 23.76 26.10
C GLU A 87 -6.01 24.97 25.61
N GLU A 88 -6.27 25.06 24.30
CA GLU A 88 -7.16 26.08 23.73
C GLU A 88 -8.60 25.89 24.22
N TYR A 89 -9.08 24.66 24.29
CA TYR A 89 -10.40 24.34 24.85
C TYR A 89 -10.51 24.76 26.33
N LEU A 90 -9.46 24.53 27.12
CA LEU A 90 -9.39 24.96 28.52
C LEU A 90 -9.35 26.49 28.67
N LYS A 91 -8.63 27.19 27.79
CA LYS A 91 -8.62 28.67 27.74
C LYS A 91 -10.01 29.23 27.41
N LYS A 92 -10.71 28.66 26.42
CA LYS A 92 -12.08 29.06 26.05
C LYS A 92 -13.09 28.77 27.15
N ALA A 93 -12.93 27.68 27.91
CA ALA A 93 -13.78 27.36 29.04
C ALA A 93 -13.63 28.37 30.19
N LYS A 94 -12.40 28.81 30.50
CA LYS A 94 -12.14 29.85 31.52
C LYS A 94 -12.65 31.24 31.11
N GLY A 95 -12.66 31.56 29.81
CA GLY A 95 -13.21 32.81 29.29
C GLY A 95 -14.74 32.93 29.34
N LYS A 96 -15.47 31.81 29.46
CA LYS A 96 -16.94 31.80 29.61
C LYS A 96 -17.42 31.95 31.05
N ASP A 97 -16.57 31.68 32.05
CA ASP A 97 -16.90 31.90 33.47
C ASP A 97 -16.69 33.37 33.90
N GLN A 98 -16.02 34.20 33.09
CA GLN A 98 -15.81 35.63 33.38
C GLN A 98 -16.87 36.57 32.78
N THR A 99 -17.82 36.07 31.98
CA THR A 99 -18.88 36.86 31.33
C THR A 99 -20.28 36.65 31.90
N HIS A 100 -20.41 36.05 33.08
CA HIS A 100 -21.67 35.93 33.83
C HIS A 100 -21.52 36.41 35.29
N SER A 101 -21.10 37.67 35.49
CA SER A 101 -21.20 38.33 36.81
C SER A 101 -22.00 39.63 36.84
N ASP A 102 -22.46 40.15 35.70
CA ASP A 102 -23.36 41.31 35.66
C ASP A 102 -24.65 40.97 34.89
N ASP A 103 -25.61 40.33 35.57
CA ASP A 103 -27.02 40.76 35.50
C ASP A 103 -27.86 40.03 36.55
N LYS A 104 -28.05 40.69 37.70
CA LYS A 104 -29.12 40.39 38.65
C LYS A 104 -30.26 41.35 38.35
N SER A 105 -31.35 40.89 37.75
CA SER A 105 -32.72 41.19 38.23
C SER A 105 -33.81 40.49 37.41
N LYS A 106 -34.70 39.78 38.14
CA LYS A 106 -36.04 39.29 37.73
C LYS A 106 -36.04 38.21 36.62
N SER A 107 -36.69 37.06 36.72
CA SER A 107 -37.86 36.66 37.48
C SER A 107 -37.90 35.14 37.69
N ASP A 108 -38.49 34.81 38.83
CA ASP A 108 -38.81 33.53 39.47
C ASP A 108 -39.65 32.55 38.62
N LYS A 109 -39.30 31.25 38.65
CA LYS A 109 -40.14 30.10 39.07
C LYS A 109 -39.78 28.78 38.35
N GLY A 110 -39.41 27.77 39.15
CA GLY A 110 -39.70 26.36 38.83
C GLY A 110 -38.55 25.40 38.52
N ARG A 111 -37.62 25.18 39.47
CA ARG A 111 -36.83 23.92 39.52
C ARG A 111 -37.38 23.04 40.64
N LYS A 112 -38.00 21.91 40.28
CA LYS A 112 -38.25 20.80 41.21
C LYS A 112 -37.20 19.71 41.03
N ALA A 113 -36.77 19.20 42.18
CA ALA A 113 -35.70 18.26 42.41
C ALA A 113 -35.99 16.83 41.91
N ALA A 114 -34.90 16.08 41.71
CA ALA A 114 -34.85 14.65 41.45
C ALA A 114 -35.31 13.80 42.65
N LYS A 115 -35.72 12.55 42.38
CA LYS A 115 -35.35 11.31 43.11
C LYS A 115 -35.87 10.04 42.36
N PRO A 116 -35.39 8.81 42.69
CA PRO A 116 -35.05 7.75 41.72
C PRO A 116 -35.93 6.48 41.79
N MET A 117 -35.83 5.59 40.79
CA MET A 117 -36.29 4.19 40.82
C MET A 117 -35.23 3.31 40.15
N LYS A 118 -34.54 2.41 40.86
CA LYS A 118 -34.87 1.06 41.39
C LYS A 118 -34.86 -0.07 40.35
N ILE A 119 -34.11 -1.09 40.75
CA ILE A 119 -33.69 -2.36 40.16
C ILE A 119 -34.89 -3.24 39.78
N ILE A 120 -34.74 -4.01 38.69
CA ILE A 120 -35.35 -5.34 38.54
C ILE A 120 -34.22 -6.29 38.12
N GLU A 121 -33.89 -7.19 39.04
CA GLU A 121 -33.19 -8.45 38.82
C GLU A 121 -34.24 -9.46 38.38
N GLU A 122 -33.97 -10.23 37.33
CA GLU A 122 -34.58 -11.54 37.14
C GLU A 122 -33.47 -12.51 36.76
N ASP A 123 -33.31 -13.49 37.65
CA ASP A 123 -32.54 -14.72 37.49
C ASP A 123 -33.20 -15.62 36.44
N ASP A 124 -32.39 -16.43 35.76
CA ASP A 124 -32.78 -17.79 35.42
C ASP A 124 -31.50 -18.62 35.27
N GLU A 125 -31.31 -19.53 36.22
CA GLU A 125 -30.42 -20.68 36.13
C GLU A 125 -31.03 -21.72 35.20
N ASP A 126 -30.21 -22.37 34.38
CA ASP A 126 -30.37 -23.81 34.20
C ASP A 126 -29.04 -24.48 33.84
N ALA A 127 -28.74 -25.52 34.60
CA ALA A 127 -27.52 -26.31 34.57
C ALA A 127 -27.66 -27.55 33.68
N PHE A 128 -26.53 -28.09 33.19
CA PHE A 128 -26.13 -29.52 33.18
C PHE A 128 -24.78 -29.63 32.42
N LYS A 129 -23.65 -29.86 33.11
CA LYS A 129 -22.93 -31.14 33.34
C LYS A 129 -22.68 -31.94 32.04
N GLY A 130 -21.49 -32.42 31.70
CA GLY A 130 -20.15 -32.56 32.31
C GLY A 130 -19.22 -33.15 31.22
N GLY A 131 -17.93 -33.39 31.34
CA GLY A 131 -16.95 -33.35 32.42
C GLY A 131 -15.67 -34.07 31.92
N SER A 132 -14.51 -33.69 32.48
CA SER A 132 -13.28 -34.50 32.72
C SER A 132 -12.56 -35.14 31.51
N SER A 133 -11.23 -35.11 31.34
CA SER A 133 -10.16 -35.36 32.32
C SER A 133 -8.79 -34.85 31.83
N ASP A 134 -7.96 -34.48 32.81
CA ASP A 134 -6.54 -34.14 32.75
C ASP A 134 -5.60 -35.29 32.30
N LYS A 135 -4.38 -34.93 31.87
CA LYS A 135 -3.10 -35.35 32.51
C LYS A 135 -1.85 -34.74 31.83
N GLU A 136 -1.03 -34.06 32.65
CA GLU A 136 0.39 -33.73 32.41
C GLU A 136 1.30 -34.94 32.70
N GLN A 137 2.47 -35.04 32.03
CA GLN A 137 3.80 -35.21 32.68
C GLN A 137 5.01 -35.24 31.70
N THR A 138 5.87 -34.22 31.84
CA THR A 138 7.35 -34.16 32.01
C THR A 138 8.36 -35.02 31.22
N ASP A 139 9.26 -34.31 30.51
CA ASP A 139 10.75 -34.33 30.41
C ASP A 139 11.59 -35.62 30.62
N SER A 140 12.50 -35.92 29.67
CA SER A 140 13.97 -35.68 29.73
C SER A 140 14.82 -36.61 28.83
N ASP A 141 15.80 -36.03 28.11
CA ASP A 141 16.98 -36.66 27.47
C ASP A 141 18.21 -36.54 28.41
N PRO A 142 19.27 -37.39 28.31
CA PRO A 142 20.45 -37.04 27.48
C PRO A 142 21.30 -38.21 26.86
N GLU A 143 22.12 -37.82 25.87
CA GLU A 143 23.25 -38.46 25.12
C GLU A 143 24.46 -38.97 25.98
N PRO A 144 25.68 -39.38 25.47
CA PRO A 144 26.20 -39.68 24.09
C PRO A 144 27.15 -40.93 24.00
N SER A 145 27.68 -41.29 22.80
CA SER A 145 29.15 -41.37 22.50
C SER A 145 29.63 -42.35 21.39
N SER A 146 30.55 -41.80 20.57
CA SER A 146 31.81 -42.37 20.06
C SER A 146 31.91 -43.17 18.73
N VAL A 147 32.94 -42.75 17.96
CA VAL A 147 33.37 -43.17 16.62
C VAL A 147 34.58 -44.10 16.69
N ARG A 148 34.69 -45.11 15.82
CA ARG A 148 35.99 -45.69 15.36
C ARG A 148 35.94 -46.19 13.91
N ARG A 149 37.03 -45.91 13.20
CA ARG A 149 37.33 -46.20 11.78
C ARG A 149 38.26 -47.43 11.69
N LEU A 150 38.07 -48.30 10.70
CA LEU A 150 39.10 -49.25 10.20
C LEU A 150 38.85 -49.59 8.73
N VAL A 151 39.93 -49.64 7.96
CA VAL A 151 40.04 -49.90 6.52
C VAL A 151 40.58 -51.33 6.31
N ALA A 152 40.07 -52.05 5.30
CA ALA A 152 40.82 -52.87 4.30
C ALA A 152 39.96 -54.00 3.69
N GLY A 153 40.08 -54.22 2.36
CA GLY A 153 39.98 -55.56 1.77
C GLY A 153 38.90 -55.85 0.70
N THR A 154 39.21 -55.54 -0.56
CA THR A 154 38.98 -56.31 -1.81
C THR A 154 37.65 -57.08 -2.11
N VAL A 155 36.92 -56.50 -3.07
CA VAL A 155 36.18 -57.05 -4.25
C VAL A 155 35.83 -58.55 -4.33
N THR A 156 34.52 -58.84 -4.43
CA THR A 156 33.91 -59.77 -5.40
C THR A 156 32.55 -59.24 -5.84
N GLY A 157 32.27 -59.32 -7.15
CA GLY A 157 31.15 -58.67 -7.83
C GLY A 157 29.75 -59.05 -7.32
N PHE A 158 28.90 -58.04 -7.19
CA PHE A 158 27.49 -58.19 -6.83
C PHE A 158 26.62 -58.01 -8.09
N LYS A 159 25.88 -59.07 -8.44
CA LYS A 159 24.86 -59.08 -9.50
C LYS A 159 23.60 -58.39 -8.95
N TRP A 160 23.08 -57.40 -9.67
CA TRP A 160 21.79 -56.79 -9.37
C TRP A 160 20.66 -57.68 -9.92
N GLU A 161 19.93 -58.36 -9.04
CA GLU A 161 18.62 -58.93 -9.38
C GLU A 161 17.56 -57.83 -9.27
N SER A 162 16.97 -57.49 -10.41
CA SER A 162 15.85 -56.57 -10.52
C SER A 162 14.54 -57.26 -10.08
N SER A 163 14.01 -56.87 -8.92
CA SER A 163 12.58 -57.03 -8.61
C SER A 163 11.80 -55.79 -9.08
N PRO A 164 10.54 -55.96 -9.53
CA PRO A 164 9.86 -54.99 -10.37
C PRO A 164 9.55 -53.70 -9.62
N ALA A 165 9.80 -52.58 -10.29
CA ALA A 165 9.45 -51.25 -9.85
C ALA A 165 7.97 -51.18 -9.49
N SER A 166 7.67 -50.87 -8.23
CA SER A 166 6.42 -50.19 -7.90
C SER A 166 6.38 -48.92 -8.75
N SER A 167 5.34 -48.82 -9.58
CA SER A 167 5.11 -47.76 -10.55
C SER A 167 5.16 -46.40 -9.88
N MET A 168 6.31 -45.74 -9.95
CA MET A 168 6.42 -44.31 -9.71
C MET A 168 5.79 -43.66 -10.94
N GLU A 169 4.50 -43.33 -10.86
CA GLU A 169 3.85 -42.54 -11.90
C GLU A 169 4.64 -41.24 -12.09
N PRO A 170 5.06 -40.91 -13.31
CA PRO A 170 5.68 -39.62 -13.55
C PRO A 170 4.63 -38.56 -13.23
N ILE A 171 5.00 -37.53 -12.45
CA ILE A 171 4.16 -36.35 -12.24
C ILE A 171 4.09 -35.60 -13.57
N THR A 172 3.28 -36.10 -14.51
CA THR A 172 2.89 -35.42 -15.74
C THR A 172 1.60 -34.66 -15.47
N LYS A 173 1.62 -33.76 -14.47
CA LYS A 173 0.66 -32.66 -14.47
C LYS A 173 1.03 -31.76 -15.65
N ARG A 174 0.53 -32.08 -16.85
CA ARG A 174 0.48 -31.14 -17.96
C ARG A 174 -0.13 -29.85 -17.41
N LEU A 175 0.61 -28.75 -17.49
CA LEU A 175 0.02 -27.42 -17.37
C LEU A 175 -1.16 -27.41 -18.36
N LYS A 176 -2.39 -27.34 -17.84
CA LYS A 176 -3.54 -27.03 -18.68
C LYS A 176 -3.32 -25.62 -19.17
N ILE A 177 -2.80 -25.49 -20.40
CA ILE A 177 -2.83 -24.23 -21.13
C ILE A 177 -4.32 -23.97 -21.36
N ILE A 178 -4.90 -23.10 -20.54
CA ILE A 178 -6.24 -22.57 -20.79
C ILE A 178 -6.04 -21.52 -21.86
N GLU A 179 -6.14 -21.92 -23.13
CA GLU A 179 -6.37 -20.98 -24.22
C GLU A 179 -7.84 -20.53 -24.12
N GLU A 180 -8.13 -19.65 -23.17
CA GLU A 180 -9.25 -18.73 -23.39
C GLU A 180 -8.76 -17.71 -24.40
N ASP A 181 -9.53 -17.54 -25.48
CA ASP A 181 -9.29 -16.56 -26.54
C ASP A 181 -9.47 -15.14 -25.97
N THR A 182 -8.51 -14.71 -25.13
CA THR A 182 -8.42 -13.34 -24.65
C THR A 182 -7.84 -12.54 -25.78
N GLY A 183 -8.68 -12.17 -26.74
CA GLY A 183 -8.31 -11.25 -27.82
C GLY A 183 -7.78 -9.95 -27.25
N SER A 184 -6.45 -9.86 -27.05
CA SER A 184 -5.78 -8.66 -26.62
C SER A 184 -5.91 -7.65 -27.75
N THR A 185 -6.71 -6.63 -27.53
CA THR A 185 -6.84 -5.52 -28.48
C THR A 185 -5.90 -4.43 -28.01
N SER A 186 -4.78 -4.29 -28.72
CA SER A 186 -3.87 -3.18 -28.49
C SER A 186 -4.44 -1.93 -29.15
N ILE A 187 -4.39 -0.81 -28.42
CA ILE A 187 -4.39 0.50 -29.06
C ILE A 187 -2.91 0.81 -29.25
N GLN A 188 -2.47 0.94 -30.51
CA GLN A 188 -1.14 1.47 -30.78
C GLN A 188 -1.11 2.91 -30.25
N ALA A 189 -0.41 3.10 -29.14
CA ALA A 189 -0.45 4.36 -28.42
C ALA A 189 0.66 5.33 -28.84
N ALA A 190 1.54 5.06 -29.79
CA ALA A 190 2.31 6.02 -30.59
C ALA A 190 3.57 5.30 -31.13
N ASP A 191 3.51 4.84 -32.37
CA ASP A 191 4.74 4.68 -33.17
C ASP A 191 4.95 5.90 -34.11
N SER A 192 4.12 6.97 -34.01
CA SER A 192 4.30 8.17 -34.86
C SER A 192 3.62 9.46 -34.39
N THR A 193 2.63 9.40 -33.48
CA THR A 193 1.79 10.57 -33.17
C THR A 193 2.34 11.49 -32.07
N ALA A 194 3.11 10.95 -31.11
CA ALA A 194 3.74 11.75 -30.06
C ALA A 194 4.89 12.64 -30.59
N ILE A 195 5.46 12.31 -31.74
CA ILE A 195 6.51 13.12 -32.39
C ILE A 195 5.90 14.25 -33.24
N ASN A 196 4.63 14.13 -33.68
CA ASN A 196 3.99 15.07 -34.63
C ASN A 196 2.69 15.75 -34.14
N GLY A 197 2.33 15.67 -32.86
CA GLY A 197 1.33 16.56 -32.25
C GLY A 197 -0.13 16.40 -32.73
N SER A 198 -0.54 15.22 -33.22
CA SER A 198 -1.93 15.00 -33.72
C SER A 198 -2.81 14.14 -32.80
N ILE A 199 -2.70 14.30 -31.48
CA ILE A 199 -3.71 13.76 -30.56
C ILE A 199 -4.75 14.86 -30.33
N THR A 200 -6.02 14.57 -30.58
CA THR A 200 -7.11 15.46 -30.15
C THR A 200 -7.42 15.12 -28.69
N PRO A 201 -7.21 16.04 -27.72
CA PRO A 201 -7.50 15.77 -26.32
C PRO A 201 -8.99 15.53 -26.12
N THR A 202 -9.34 14.72 -25.12
CA THR A 202 -10.75 14.52 -24.74
C THR A 202 -11.32 15.77 -24.07
N ASP A 203 -12.60 16.04 -24.30
CA ASP A 203 -13.36 17.09 -23.58
C ASP A 203 -13.61 16.76 -22.11
N LYS A 204 -13.36 15.50 -21.69
CA LYS A 204 -13.51 15.04 -20.31
C LYS A 204 -12.47 15.71 -19.41
N ARG A 205 -12.89 16.18 -18.24
CA ARG A 205 -11.97 16.74 -17.23
C ARG A 205 -11.20 15.61 -16.56
N ILE A 206 -9.88 15.71 -16.53
CA ILE A 206 -8.98 14.67 -16.02
C ILE A 206 -8.53 15.01 -14.61
N GLY A 207 -8.61 14.06 -13.70
CA GLY A 207 -8.05 14.11 -12.36
C GLY A 207 -6.78 13.25 -12.27
N PHE A 208 -5.78 13.67 -11.51
CA PHE A 208 -4.57 12.87 -11.30
C PHE A 208 -4.14 12.88 -9.83
N LEU A 209 -4.04 11.71 -9.23
CA LEU A 209 -3.71 11.51 -7.82
C LEU A 209 -2.34 10.81 -7.68
N GLY A 210 -1.36 11.53 -7.15
CA GLY A 210 -0.02 10.99 -6.89
C GLY A 210 1.05 11.48 -7.86
N LEU A 211 1.81 12.50 -7.45
CA LEU A 211 2.85 13.14 -8.28
C LEU A 211 4.25 12.58 -7.98
N GLY A 212 4.32 11.24 -7.95
CA GLY A 212 5.52 10.47 -7.66
C GLY A 212 6.54 10.45 -8.80
N LEU A 213 7.37 9.41 -8.85
CA LEU A 213 8.38 9.21 -9.90
C LEU A 213 7.72 9.09 -11.29
N MET A 214 6.71 8.24 -11.40
CA MET A 214 5.95 8.01 -12.64
C MET A 214 4.89 9.09 -12.86
N GLY A 215 4.03 9.34 -11.87
CA GLY A 215 2.89 10.27 -12.04
C GLY A 215 3.27 11.68 -12.49
N SER A 216 4.48 12.16 -12.18
CA SER A 216 4.94 13.48 -12.66
C SER A 216 5.09 13.53 -14.19
N GLY A 217 5.70 12.51 -14.80
CA GLY A 217 5.88 12.45 -16.26
C GLY A 217 4.55 12.29 -16.98
N VAL A 218 3.67 11.43 -16.45
CA VAL A 218 2.31 11.22 -16.98
C VAL A 218 1.52 12.53 -17.01
N VAL A 219 1.51 13.30 -15.91
CA VAL A 219 0.80 14.58 -15.84
C VAL A 219 1.38 15.60 -16.83
N SER A 220 2.69 15.72 -16.93
CA SER A 220 3.33 16.64 -17.89
C SER A 220 2.90 16.33 -19.32
N ASN A 221 2.84 15.05 -19.69
CA ASN A 221 2.42 14.64 -21.02
C ASN A 221 0.93 14.88 -21.28
N LEU A 222 0.06 14.64 -20.29
CA LEU A 222 -1.36 15.00 -20.41
C LEU A 222 -1.55 16.51 -20.63
N LEU A 223 -0.82 17.36 -19.91
CA LEU A 223 -0.89 18.81 -20.07
C LEU A 223 -0.35 19.27 -21.44
N LYS A 224 0.82 18.74 -21.86
CA LYS A 224 1.41 19.03 -23.17
C LYS A 224 0.50 18.67 -24.34
N MET A 225 -0.27 17.59 -24.22
CA MET A 225 -1.25 17.18 -25.23
C MET A 225 -2.61 17.91 -25.11
N GLY A 226 -2.71 18.92 -24.24
CA GLY A 226 -3.86 19.83 -24.16
C GLY A 226 -5.02 19.34 -23.30
N HIS A 227 -4.83 18.31 -22.47
CA HIS A 227 -5.88 17.86 -21.56
C HIS A 227 -6.07 18.82 -20.38
N VAL A 228 -7.32 18.98 -19.93
CA VAL A 228 -7.64 19.74 -18.72
C VAL A 228 -7.42 18.85 -17.49
N VAL A 229 -6.31 19.05 -16.78
CA VAL A 229 -5.91 18.20 -15.65
C VAL A 229 -6.07 18.92 -14.31
N THR A 230 -6.63 18.22 -13.32
CA THR A 230 -6.62 18.61 -11.91
C THR A 230 -5.76 17.62 -11.12
N VAL A 231 -4.74 18.11 -10.43
CA VAL A 231 -3.78 17.28 -9.72
C VAL A 231 -3.99 17.31 -8.21
N TRP A 232 -3.59 16.24 -7.53
CA TRP A 232 -3.45 16.19 -6.07
C TRP A 232 -2.30 15.27 -5.65
N ASN A 233 -1.63 15.62 -4.56
CA ASN A 233 -0.62 14.76 -3.93
C ASN A 233 -0.63 14.92 -2.41
N ARG A 234 -0.31 13.84 -1.67
CA ARG A 234 -0.41 13.79 -0.20
C ARG A 234 0.49 14.77 0.55
N THR A 235 1.74 14.96 0.09
CA THR A 235 2.76 15.70 0.86
C THR A 235 2.91 17.14 0.36
N ALA A 236 2.15 18.09 0.89
CA ALA A 236 2.20 19.50 0.47
C ALA A 236 3.63 20.12 0.46
N GLU A 237 4.52 19.73 1.38
CA GLU A 237 5.85 20.36 1.55
C GLU A 237 6.88 20.01 0.45
N LYS A 238 6.94 18.77 -0.04
CA LYS A 238 7.71 18.42 -1.26
C LYS A 238 6.99 18.85 -2.54
N VAL A 239 5.75 19.32 -2.40
CA VAL A 239 4.76 19.51 -3.47
C VAL A 239 4.53 20.96 -3.80
N GLN A 240 4.85 21.91 -2.92
CA GLN A 240 4.88 23.32 -3.32
C GLN A 240 5.73 23.45 -4.58
N SER A 241 6.93 22.84 -4.65
CA SER A 241 7.68 22.85 -5.92
C SER A 241 7.03 22.07 -7.08
N LYS A 242 6.47 20.87 -6.88
CA LYS A 242 5.93 20.06 -8.00
C LYS A 242 4.54 20.47 -8.47
N CYS A 243 3.59 20.70 -7.57
CA CYS A 243 2.28 21.21 -7.95
C CYS A 243 2.41 22.63 -8.53
N ASP A 244 3.30 23.49 -8.01
CA ASP A 244 3.47 24.83 -8.60
C ASP A 244 4.01 24.74 -10.03
N LEU A 245 4.90 23.78 -10.33
CA LEU A 245 5.33 23.51 -11.71
C LEU A 245 4.14 23.12 -12.60
N PHE A 246 3.28 22.18 -12.17
CA PHE A 246 2.13 21.79 -12.98
C PHE A 246 1.06 22.88 -13.08
N ILE A 247 0.90 23.72 -12.05
CA ILE A 247 0.02 24.89 -12.10
C ILE A 247 0.52 25.89 -13.16
N GLN A 248 1.84 26.09 -13.26
CA GLN A 248 2.45 26.90 -14.32
C GLN A 248 2.23 26.27 -15.71
N GLU A 249 2.20 24.95 -15.80
CA GLU A 249 1.83 24.20 -17.02
C GLU A 249 0.32 24.14 -17.28
N GLY A 250 -0.52 24.79 -16.46
CA GLY A 250 -1.96 24.92 -16.67
C GLY A 250 -2.84 23.92 -15.90
N ALA A 251 -2.26 23.09 -15.02
CA ALA A 251 -3.03 22.21 -14.15
C ALA A 251 -3.79 22.98 -13.07
N ARG A 252 -4.93 22.42 -12.67
CA ARG A 252 -5.67 22.87 -11.47
C ARG A 252 -5.23 22.06 -10.26
N LEU A 253 -5.29 22.67 -9.08
CA LEU A 253 -4.98 21.99 -7.82
C LEU A 253 -6.26 21.57 -7.10
N GLY A 254 -6.44 20.28 -6.85
CA GLY A 254 -7.46 19.78 -5.93
C GLY A 254 -6.95 19.80 -4.49
N ARG A 255 -7.82 20.03 -3.50
CA ARG A 255 -7.45 20.04 -2.07
C ARG A 255 -7.44 18.64 -1.49
N THR A 256 -8.31 17.77 -1.98
CA THR A 256 -8.45 16.36 -1.53
C THR A 256 -8.74 15.42 -2.70
N PRO A 257 -8.44 14.11 -2.57
CA PRO A 257 -8.83 13.11 -3.57
C PRO A 257 -10.34 13.13 -3.89
N ALA A 258 -11.19 13.24 -2.87
CA ALA A 258 -12.65 13.34 -3.05
C ALA A 258 -13.06 14.54 -3.93
N GLU A 259 -12.41 15.68 -3.73
CA GLU A 259 -12.68 16.89 -4.51
C GLU A 259 -12.25 16.73 -5.96
N VAL A 260 -11.06 16.18 -6.22
CA VAL A 260 -10.59 15.91 -7.60
C VAL A 260 -11.58 15.02 -8.34
N VAL A 261 -12.01 13.92 -7.72
CA VAL A 261 -12.99 12.99 -8.29
C VAL A 261 -14.34 13.68 -8.54
N SER A 262 -14.78 14.57 -7.65
CA SER A 262 -16.02 15.32 -7.84
C SER A 262 -15.95 16.27 -9.04
N MET A 263 -14.81 16.93 -9.25
CA MET A 263 -14.62 17.90 -10.33
C MET A 263 -14.35 17.25 -11.69
N CYS A 264 -13.70 16.09 -11.71
CA CYS A 264 -13.24 15.43 -12.93
C CYS A 264 -14.17 14.30 -13.38
N ASP A 265 -14.16 13.99 -14.66
CA ASP A 265 -14.97 12.91 -15.24
C ASP A 265 -14.20 11.58 -15.20
N ILE A 266 -12.88 11.63 -15.44
CA ILE A 266 -11.94 10.51 -15.30
C ILE A 266 -10.85 10.91 -14.31
N THR A 267 -10.59 10.10 -13.28
CA THR A 267 -9.51 10.33 -12.31
C THR A 267 -8.52 9.18 -12.33
N PHE A 268 -7.27 9.47 -12.68
CA PHE A 268 -6.15 8.54 -12.60
C PHE A 268 -5.48 8.59 -11.23
N SER A 269 -4.84 7.49 -10.84
CA SER A 269 -4.05 7.39 -9.62
C SER A 269 -2.76 6.61 -9.85
N CYS A 270 -1.66 7.07 -9.25
CA CYS A 270 -0.35 6.43 -9.34
C CYS A 270 0.41 6.60 -8.02
N VAL A 271 0.28 5.62 -7.13
CA VAL A 271 0.83 5.62 -5.77
C VAL A 271 1.74 4.40 -5.50
N SER A 272 2.40 4.39 -4.35
CA SER A 272 3.59 3.56 -4.11
C SER A 272 3.32 2.06 -3.93
N ASP A 273 2.19 1.71 -3.32
CA ASP A 273 1.95 0.36 -2.81
C ASP A 273 0.44 0.13 -2.53
N PRO A 274 0.02 -1.14 -2.32
CA PRO A 274 -1.37 -1.48 -2.03
C PRO A 274 -1.99 -0.76 -0.83
N LYS A 275 -1.18 -0.42 0.19
CA LYS A 275 -1.69 0.30 1.37
C LYS A 275 -1.98 1.76 1.01
N ALA A 276 -1.10 2.39 0.23
CA ALA A 276 -1.31 3.75 -0.26
C ALA A 276 -2.54 3.83 -1.19
N ALA A 277 -2.76 2.83 -2.05
CA ALA A 277 -3.93 2.77 -2.92
C ALA A 277 -5.23 2.65 -2.11
N ARG A 278 -5.28 1.73 -1.13
CA ARG A 278 -6.42 1.60 -0.21
C ARG A 278 -6.69 2.88 0.58
N ASP A 279 -5.66 3.48 1.18
CA ASP A 279 -5.79 4.72 1.95
C ASP A 279 -6.28 5.88 1.08
N LEU A 280 -5.81 5.97 -0.16
CA LEU A 280 -6.26 6.98 -1.13
C LEU A 280 -7.75 6.84 -1.45
N VAL A 281 -8.23 5.61 -1.59
CA VAL A 281 -9.62 5.34 -1.98
C VAL A 281 -10.58 5.37 -0.80
N LEU A 282 -10.27 4.61 0.25
CA LEU A 282 -11.15 4.35 1.40
C LEU A 282 -10.97 5.35 2.54
N GLY A 283 -9.87 6.09 2.55
CA GLY A 283 -9.53 7.03 3.61
C GLY A 283 -10.48 8.24 3.70
N PRO A 284 -10.33 9.04 4.77
CA PRO A 284 -11.10 10.27 4.94
C PRO A 284 -10.79 11.25 3.80
N SER A 285 -11.83 11.86 3.21
CA SER A 285 -11.70 12.66 1.98
C SER A 285 -11.04 11.91 0.81
N GLY A 286 -11.10 10.58 0.83
CA GLY A 286 -10.60 9.69 -0.22
C GLY A 286 -11.50 9.65 -1.45
N VAL A 287 -11.03 8.98 -2.50
CA VAL A 287 -11.70 8.86 -3.82
C VAL A 287 -13.17 8.48 -3.65
N LEU A 288 -13.47 7.49 -2.81
CA LEU A 288 -14.81 6.92 -2.66
C LEU A 288 -15.87 7.96 -2.25
N GLN A 289 -15.47 9.02 -1.53
CA GLN A 289 -16.39 10.07 -1.09
C GLN A 289 -16.83 10.98 -2.24
N GLY A 290 -15.98 11.13 -3.27
CA GLY A 290 -16.26 11.88 -4.50
C GLY A 290 -16.94 11.07 -5.60
N ILE A 291 -16.94 9.74 -5.54
CA ILE A 291 -17.57 8.88 -6.55
C ILE A 291 -19.10 9.04 -6.54
N ARG A 292 -19.66 9.20 -7.73
CA ARG A 292 -21.09 9.28 -8.04
C ARG A 292 -21.33 8.56 -9.40
N PRO A 293 -22.59 8.24 -9.76
CA PRO A 293 -22.91 7.69 -11.07
C PRO A 293 -22.24 8.44 -12.23
N GLY A 294 -21.54 7.70 -13.09
CA GLY A 294 -20.85 8.24 -14.27
C GLY A 294 -19.41 8.70 -14.05
N LYS A 295 -18.90 8.73 -12.80
CA LYS A 295 -17.48 9.03 -12.53
C LYS A 295 -16.60 7.83 -12.84
N CYS A 296 -15.46 8.06 -13.49
CA CYS A 296 -14.49 7.01 -13.81
C CYS A 296 -13.24 7.14 -12.92
N TYR A 297 -12.76 6.01 -12.42
CA TYR A 297 -11.50 5.91 -11.67
C TYR A 297 -10.57 4.91 -12.36
N VAL A 298 -9.34 5.35 -12.62
CA VAL A 298 -8.31 4.57 -13.27
C VAL A 298 -7.14 4.35 -12.31
N GLU A 299 -6.93 3.10 -11.90
CA GLU A 299 -5.87 2.72 -10.97
C GLU A 299 -4.62 2.30 -11.75
N MET A 300 -3.57 3.13 -11.73
CA MET A 300 -2.32 2.86 -12.44
C MET A 300 -1.19 2.38 -11.51
N SER A 301 -1.45 2.24 -10.21
CA SER A 301 -0.45 1.75 -9.27
C SER A 301 -0.24 0.25 -9.44
N THR A 302 1.01 -0.20 -9.38
CA THR A 302 1.30 -1.64 -9.30
C THR A 302 0.95 -2.17 -7.91
N VAL A 303 -0.17 -2.89 -7.82
CA VAL A 303 -0.72 -3.52 -6.61
C VAL A 303 -1.01 -5.00 -6.83
N ASP A 304 -1.38 -5.72 -5.77
CA ASP A 304 -1.87 -7.10 -5.89
C ASP A 304 -3.30 -7.16 -6.47
N PRO A 305 -3.66 -8.28 -7.15
CA PRO A 305 -4.99 -8.45 -7.75
C PRO A 305 -6.13 -8.27 -6.75
N GLU A 306 -5.96 -8.73 -5.51
CA GLU A 306 -6.97 -8.62 -4.46
C GLU A 306 -7.27 -7.16 -4.13
N THR A 307 -6.23 -6.32 -4.07
CA THR A 307 -6.39 -4.87 -3.90
C THR A 307 -7.20 -4.26 -5.04
N THR A 308 -6.83 -4.54 -6.30
CA THR A 308 -7.60 -3.99 -7.43
C THR A 308 -9.06 -4.43 -7.38
N ILE A 309 -9.32 -5.72 -7.13
CA ILE A 309 -10.68 -6.27 -7.09
C ILE A 309 -11.51 -5.57 -5.99
N GLU A 310 -10.93 -5.39 -4.79
CA GLU A 310 -11.55 -4.66 -3.69
C GLU A 310 -11.89 -3.22 -4.10
N LEU A 311 -10.94 -2.50 -4.71
CA LEU A 311 -11.13 -1.11 -5.15
C LEU A 311 -12.22 -1.01 -6.24
N ALA A 312 -12.22 -1.94 -7.19
CA ALA A 312 -13.23 -2.02 -8.23
C ALA A 312 -14.63 -2.21 -7.64
N GLN A 313 -14.78 -3.13 -6.69
CA GLN A 313 -16.07 -3.41 -6.03
C GLN A 313 -16.61 -2.19 -5.27
N VAL A 314 -15.78 -1.53 -4.46
CA VAL A 314 -16.25 -0.37 -3.68
C VAL A 314 -16.60 0.81 -4.59
N ILE A 315 -15.84 1.05 -5.66
CA ILE A 315 -16.10 2.15 -6.61
C ILE A 315 -17.40 1.90 -7.38
N THR A 316 -17.58 0.69 -7.90
CA THR A 316 -18.79 0.30 -8.63
C THR A 316 -20.03 0.29 -7.73
N SER A 317 -19.90 -0.09 -6.45
CA SER A 317 -21.01 -0.02 -5.47
C SER A 317 -21.56 1.41 -5.25
N ARG A 318 -20.78 2.45 -5.59
CA ARG A 318 -21.18 3.87 -5.54
C ARG A 318 -21.62 4.42 -6.90
N GLY A 319 -21.76 3.57 -7.91
CA GLY A 319 -22.10 3.94 -9.29
C GLY A 319 -20.93 4.44 -10.14
N GLY A 320 -19.70 4.37 -9.63
CA GLY A 320 -18.50 4.69 -10.39
C GLY A 320 -18.14 3.57 -11.39
N ARG A 321 -17.32 3.91 -12.36
CA ARG A 321 -16.73 2.97 -13.32
C ARG A 321 -15.24 2.82 -13.04
N PHE A 322 -14.73 1.60 -13.12
CA PHE A 322 -13.37 1.27 -12.69
C PHE A 322 -12.57 0.63 -13.82
N LEU A 323 -11.33 1.08 -13.97
CA LEU A 323 -10.33 0.47 -14.84
C LEU A 323 -9.02 0.36 -14.06
N GLU A 324 -8.36 -0.79 -14.07
CA GLU A 324 -6.93 -0.83 -13.74
C GLU A 324 -6.11 -0.64 -15.01
N ALA A 325 -5.05 0.15 -14.91
CA ALA A 325 -4.14 0.43 -16.02
C ALA A 325 -2.70 0.61 -15.50
N PRO A 326 -2.12 -0.37 -14.77
CA PRO A 326 -0.72 -0.30 -14.38
C PRO A 326 0.20 -0.14 -15.61
N VAL A 327 1.35 0.48 -15.37
CA VAL A 327 2.30 0.83 -16.43
C VAL A 327 3.65 0.14 -16.25
N SER A 328 4.21 -0.32 -17.35
CA SER A 328 5.58 -0.80 -17.46
C SER A 328 6.44 0.25 -18.13
N GLY A 329 7.59 0.53 -17.54
CA GLY A 329 8.52 1.55 -17.98
C GLY A 329 9.28 2.16 -16.81
N SER A 330 10.15 3.12 -17.15
CA SER A 330 10.98 3.83 -16.19
C SER A 330 10.59 5.31 -16.09
N GLN A 331 11.23 6.07 -15.19
CA GLN A 331 10.96 7.50 -15.05
C GLN A 331 11.21 8.22 -16.38
N GLN A 332 12.31 7.88 -17.06
CA GLN A 332 12.63 8.46 -18.36
C GLN A 332 11.51 8.19 -19.37
N LEU A 333 11.07 6.93 -19.50
CA LEU A 333 9.97 6.57 -20.41
C LEU A 333 8.65 7.25 -20.03
N SER A 334 8.41 7.46 -18.73
CA SER A 334 7.25 8.22 -18.28
C SER A 334 7.30 9.69 -18.68
N ASN A 335 8.48 10.31 -18.64
CA ASN A 335 8.67 11.69 -19.07
C ASN A 335 8.51 11.82 -20.60
N ASP A 336 8.95 10.80 -21.33
CA ASP A 336 8.94 10.79 -22.80
C ASP A 336 7.58 10.37 -23.40
N GLY A 337 6.63 9.94 -22.57
CA GLY A 337 5.32 9.45 -23.03
C GLY A 337 5.40 8.07 -23.70
N MET A 338 6.37 7.25 -23.29
CA MET A 338 6.73 5.98 -23.93
C MET A 338 6.42 4.75 -23.07
N LEU A 339 5.51 4.90 -22.10
CA LEU A 339 5.10 3.78 -21.22
C LEU A 339 4.35 2.69 -22.00
N VAL A 340 4.43 1.46 -21.50
CA VAL A 340 3.54 0.38 -21.91
C VAL A 340 2.43 0.26 -20.88
N ILE A 341 1.19 0.47 -21.31
CA ILE A 341 0.02 0.47 -20.45
C ILE A 341 -0.64 -0.90 -20.53
N VAL A 342 -0.90 -1.53 -19.40
CA VAL A 342 -1.59 -2.82 -19.34
C VAL A 342 -2.90 -2.58 -18.59
N ALA A 343 -4.03 -2.72 -19.27
CA ALA A 343 -5.34 -2.36 -18.74
C ALA A 343 -6.33 -3.53 -18.69
N ALA A 344 -7.21 -3.54 -17.70
CA ALA A 344 -8.33 -4.47 -17.55
C ALA A 344 -9.47 -3.86 -16.73
N GLY A 345 -10.70 -4.34 -16.90
CA GLY A 345 -11.90 -3.80 -16.25
C GLY A 345 -12.92 -3.22 -17.23
N ASP A 346 -13.46 -2.02 -16.97
CA ASP A 346 -14.48 -1.43 -17.82
C ASP A 346 -13.92 -1.00 -19.19
N ARG A 347 -14.31 -1.74 -20.24
CA ARG A 347 -13.87 -1.52 -21.62
C ARG A 347 -14.17 -0.11 -22.13
N SER A 348 -15.35 0.41 -21.81
CA SER A 348 -15.73 1.75 -22.24
C SER A 348 -14.91 2.83 -21.52
N VAL A 349 -14.40 2.60 -20.30
CA VAL A 349 -13.46 3.54 -19.64
C VAL A 349 -12.12 3.51 -20.36
N TYR A 350 -11.66 2.32 -20.75
CA TYR A 350 -10.44 2.17 -21.55
C TYR A 350 -10.52 2.96 -22.86
N GLU A 351 -11.63 2.87 -23.57
CA GLU A 351 -11.89 3.63 -24.81
C GLU A 351 -12.00 5.14 -24.55
N ASP A 352 -12.71 5.54 -23.48
CA ASP A 352 -12.79 6.94 -23.04
C ASP A 352 -11.41 7.54 -22.70
N CYS A 353 -10.44 6.70 -22.30
CA CYS A 353 -9.07 7.10 -21.97
C CYS A 353 -8.12 7.10 -23.18
N SER A 354 -8.58 6.83 -24.40
CA SER A 354 -7.72 6.63 -25.57
C SER A 354 -6.70 7.76 -25.79
N SER A 355 -7.13 9.02 -25.81
CA SER A 355 -6.20 10.16 -25.99
C SER A 355 -5.27 10.37 -24.79
N CYS A 356 -5.71 10.03 -23.58
CA CYS A 356 -4.86 10.07 -22.39
C CYS A 356 -3.75 9.01 -22.47
N PHE A 357 -4.09 7.78 -22.88
CA PHE A 357 -3.14 6.68 -23.05
C PHE A 357 -2.14 6.94 -24.18
N GLN A 358 -2.58 7.55 -25.28
CA GLN A 358 -1.69 8.00 -26.35
C GLN A 358 -0.74 9.13 -25.91
N ALA A 359 -1.16 9.99 -24.99
CA ALA A 359 -0.29 11.05 -24.46
C ALA A 359 0.82 10.48 -23.56
N MET A 360 0.52 9.47 -22.74
CA MET A 360 1.45 8.98 -21.71
C MET A 360 2.21 7.71 -22.09
N GLY A 361 1.79 6.99 -23.13
CA GLY A 361 2.29 5.67 -23.46
C GLY A 361 2.60 5.47 -24.94
N LYS A 362 3.57 4.60 -25.22
CA LYS A 362 3.88 4.10 -26.55
C LYS A 362 2.81 3.10 -27.04
N THR A 363 2.28 2.29 -26.14
CA THR A 363 1.22 1.33 -26.48
C THR A 363 0.37 1.01 -25.26
N SER A 364 -0.90 0.65 -25.50
CA SER A 364 -1.78 0.14 -24.45
C SER A 364 -2.40 -1.19 -24.86
N PHE A 365 -2.38 -2.14 -23.93
CA PHE A 365 -3.00 -3.45 -24.08
C PHE A 365 -4.23 -3.53 -23.20
N PHE A 366 -5.36 -3.95 -23.76
CA PHE A 366 -6.53 -4.33 -22.96
C PHE A 366 -6.56 -5.84 -22.80
N ILE A 367 -6.30 -6.32 -21.59
CA ILE A 367 -6.45 -7.73 -21.24
C ILE A 367 -7.94 -7.98 -20.99
N ALA A 368 -8.52 -8.89 -21.77
CA ALA A 368 -9.91 -9.28 -21.61
C ALA A 368 -10.17 -9.85 -20.20
N GLY A 369 -11.39 -9.63 -19.71
CA GLY A 369 -11.84 -10.12 -18.41
C GLY A 369 -11.94 -9.03 -17.34
N GLU A 370 -12.08 -9.48 -16.10
CA GLU A 370 -12.38 -8.64 -14.94
C GLU A 370 -11.14 -7.93 -14.39
N ALA A 371 -11.39 -6.99 -13.47
CA ALA A 371 -10.35 -6.35 -12.69
C ALA A 371 -9.49 -7.39 -11.95
N GLY A 372 -8.19 -7.13 -11.87
CA GLY A 372 -7.14 -8.00 -11.34
C GLY A 372 -6.24 -8.61 -12.42
N ASN A 373 -6.71 -8.74 -13.67
CA ASN A 373 -5.92 -9.32 -14.76
C ASN A 373 -4.70 -8.48 -15.16
N ALA A 374 -4.83 -7.15 -15.19
CA ALA A 374 -3.70 -6.28 -15.47
C ALA A 374 -2.71 -6.25 -14.31
N ALA A 375 -3.18 -6.27 -13.06
CA ALA A 375 -2.32 -6.42 -11.88
C ALA A 375 -1.51 -7.72 -11.94
N ARG A 376 -2.13 -8.87 -12.26
CA ARG A 376 -1.43 -10.15 -12.45
C ARG A 376 -0.33 -10.05 -13.49
N MET A 377 -0.67 -9.55 -14.69
CA MET A 377 0.30 -9.41 -15.78
C MET A 377 1.46 -8.49 -15.39
N MET A 378 1.17 -7.34 -14.77
CA MET A 378 2.20 -6.40 -14.34
C MET A 378 3.15 -7.02 -13.30
N LEU A 379 2.62 -7.77 -12.33
CA LEU A 379 3.45 -8.46 -11.34
C LEU A 379 4.35 -9.53 -11.98
N ILE A 380 3.86 -10.25 -13.00
CA ILE A 380 4.68 -11.19 -13.77
C ILE A 380 5.82 -10.47 -14.50
N LEU A 381 5.52 -9.36 -15.18
CA LEU A 381 6.53 -8.55 -15.88
C LEU A 381 7.61 -8.04 -14.91
N ASN A 382 7.20 -7.48 -13.78
CA ASN A 382 8.14 -6.94 -12.78
C ASN A 382 8.90 -8.06 -12.03
N MET A 383 8.31 -9.25 -11.89
CA MET A 383 9.01 -10.42 -11.36
C MET A 383 10.16 -10.85 -12.27
N VAL A 384 9.93 -10.90 -13.58
CA VAL A 384 10.97 -11.20 -14.58
C VAL A 384 12.06 -10.12 -14.55
N GLN A 385 11.68 -8.85 -14.60
CA GLN A 385 12.62 -7.72 -14.60
C GLN A 385 13.47 -7.68 -13.32
N GLY A 386 12.85 -7.85 -12.15
CA GLY A 386 13.52 -7.85 -10.86
C GLY A 386 14.52 -9.00 -10.73
N SER A 387 14.12 -10.21 -11.13
CA SER A 387 14.98 -11.39 -11.11
C SER A 387 16.16 -11.24 -12.07
N PHE A 388 15.91 -10.73 -13.28
CA PHE A 388 16.94 -10.53 -14.28
C PHE A 388 18.00 -9.51 -13.84
N MET A 389 17.60 -8.40 -13.22
CA MET A 389 18.53 -7.42 -12.67
C MET A 389 19.41 -8.00 -11.55
N ALA A 390 18.86 -8.89 -10.70
CA ALA A 390 19.67 -9.58 -9.69
C ALA A 390 20.71 -10.50 -10.36
N THR A 391 20.34 -11.23 -11.41
CA THR A 391 21.27 -12.07 -12.20
C THR A 391 22.36 -11.23 -12.88
N ILE A 392 22.03 -10.06 -13.44
CA ILE A 392 23.01 -9.14 -14.03
C ILE A 392 24.01 -8.68 -12.96
N ALA A 393 23.50 -8.27 -11.79
CA ALA A 393 24.34 -7.85 -10.67
C ALA A 393 25.30 -8.95 -10.22
N GLU A 394 24.80 -10.17 -10.07
CA GLU A 394 25.61 -11.34 -9.73
C GLU A 394 26.72 -11.59 -10.76
N GLY A 395 26.39 -11.59 -12.05
CA GLY A 395 27.36 -11.77 -13.14
C GLY A 395 28.44 -10.70 -13.15
N LEU A 396 28.08 -9.42 -12.99
CA LEU A 396 29.03 -8.31 -12.92
C LEU A 396 29.96 -8.43 -11.71
N THR A 397 29.42 -8.77 -10.53
CA THR A 397 30.26 -8.95 -9.33
C THR A 397 31.15 -10.19 -9.40
N LEU A 398 30.69 -11.27 -10.03
CA LEU A 398 31.50 -12.47 -10.24
C LEU A 398 32.63 -12.21 -11.23
N ALA A 399 32.36 -11.47 -12.31
CA ALA A 399 33.41 -11.01 -13.24
C ALA A 399 34.48 -10.22 -12.49
N GLN A 400 34.07 -9.26 -11.65
CA GLN A 400 34.99 -8.47 -10.82
C GLN A 400 35.81 -9.36 -9.86
N ALA A 401 35.16 -10.28 -9.15
CA ALA A 401 35.80 -11.15 -8.17
C ALA A 401 36.79 -12.15 -8.81
N THR A 402 36.58 -12.51 -10.07
CA THR A 402 37.44 -13.41 -10.86
C THR A 402 38.48 -12.66 -11.71
N GLY A 403 38.65 -11.35 -11.49
CA GLY A 403 39.64 -10.52 -12.19
C GLY A 403 39.30 -10.22 -13.65
N GLN A 404 38.06 -10.42 -14.07
CA GLN A 404 37.57 -10.10 -15.41
C GLN A 404 37.05 -8.66 -15.48
N SER A 405 37.19 -8.02 -16.64
CA SER A 405 36.67 -6.67 -16.88
C SER A 405 35.14 -6.68 -16.97
N GLN A 406 34.48 -5.90 -16.10
CA GLN A 406 33.03 -5.71 -16.14
C GLN A 406 32.57 -5.03 -17.45
N GLN A 407 33.38 -4.13 -18.01
CA GLN A 407 33.10 -3.51 -19.31
C GLN A 407 33.12 -4.56 -20.42
N THR A 408 34.14 -5.41 -20.46
CA THR A 408 34.23 -6.48 -21.48
C THR A 408 33.09 -7.49 -21.32
N PHE A 409 32.68 -7.80 -20.09
CA PHE A 409 31.51 -8.62 -19.83
C PHE A 409 30.23 -8.01 -20.41
N LEU A 410 30.01 -6.71 -20.22
CA LEU A 410 28.89 -5.99 -20.83
C LEU A 410 28.98 -6.03 -22.37
N ASP A 411 30.14 -5.73 -22.95
CA ASP A 411 30.32 -5.71 -24.40
C ASP A 411 29.95 -7.08 -25.01
N ILE A 412 30.36 -8.18 -24.37
CA ILE A 412 30.01 -9.55 -24.78
C ILE A 412 28.49 -9.80 -24.67
N LEU A 413 27.86 -9.39 -23.56
CA LEU A 413 26.41 -9.54 -23.39
C LEU A 413 25.62 -8.80 -24.48
N CYS A 414 26.04 -7.60 -24.85
CA CYS A 414 25.38 -6.79 -25.88
C CYS A 414 25.58 -7.29 -27.31
N GLN A 415 26.55 -8.18 -27.56
CA GLN A 415 26.67 -8.89 -28.85
C GLN A 415 25.86 -10.20 -28.88
N GLY A 416 25.40 -10.69 -27.73
CA GLY A 416 24.70 -11.96 -27.60
C GLY A 416 23.18 -11.87 -27.74
N GLN A 417 22.49 -13.01 -27.59
CA GLN A 417 21.03 -13.09 -27.68
C GLN A 417 20.29 -12.41 -26.52
N MET A 418 21.00 -12.06 -25.44
CA MET A 418 20.45 -11.36 -24.28
C MET A 418 20.55 -9.82 -24.39
N ALA A 419 21.07 -9.32 -25.51
CA ALA A 419 21.20 -7.90 -25.76
C ALA A 419 19.83 -7.21 -25.66
N SER A 420 19.72 -6.22 -24.79
CA SER A 420 18.54 -5.40 -24.63
C SER A 420 18.92 -4.03 -24.09
N THR A 421 18.08 -3.02 -24.37
CA THR A 421 18.25 -1.68 -23.83
C THR A 421 18.29 -1.66 -22.30
N PHE A 422 17.56 -2.59 -21.66
CA PHE A 422 17.59 -2.76 -20.21
C PHE A 422 18.97 -3.20 -19.71
N VAL A 423 19.57 -4.23 -20.32
CA VAL A 423 20.91 -4.73 -19.95
C VAL A 423 21.95 -3.62 -20.10
N ASP A 424 22.00 -3.01 -21.28
CA ASP A 424 22.98 -1.97 -21.58
C ASP A 424 22.88 -0.81 -20.58
N GLN A 425 21.69 -0.24 -20.41
CA GLN A 425 21.49 0.91 -19.52
C GLN A 425 21.81 0.58 -18.06
N LYS A 426 21.36 -0.57 -17.54
CA LYS A 426 21.56 -0.91 -16.14
C LYS A 426 23.00 -1.29 -15.83
N CYS A 427 23.70 -1.95 -16.76
CA CYS A 427 25.13 -2.23 -16.61
C CYS A 427 25.95 -0.94 -16.68
N GLN A 428 25.68 -0.03 -17.61
CA GLN A 428 26.34 1.27 -17.67
C GLN A 428 26.16 2.07 -16.37
N ASN A 429 24.95 2.07 -15.79
CA ASN A 429 24.69 2.69 -14.50
C ASN A 429 25.57 2.11 -13.38
N ILE A 430 25.74 0.78 -13.35
CA ILE A 430 26.61 0.11 -12.37
C ILE A 430 28.07 0.50 -12.58
N LEU A 431 28.57 0.43 -13.83
CA LEU A 431 29.95 0.75 -14.18
C LEU A 431 30.31 2.21 -13.84
N GLN A 432 29.36 3.12 -13.99
CA GLN A 432 29.51 4.54 -13.63
C GLN A 432 29.27 4.82 -12.15
N GLY A 433 28.83 3.82 -11.36
CA GLY A 433 28.41 4.01 -9.97
C GLY A 433 27.18 4.92 -9.81
N ASN A 434 26.40 5.12 -10.87
CA ASN A 434 25.23 5.98 -10.90
C ASN A 434 23.95 5.20 -10.58
N PHE A 435 23.47 5.34 -9.35
CA PHE A 435 22.24 4.69 -8.89
C PHE A 435 21.08 5.67 -8.71
N LYS A 436 21.07 6.80 -9.43
CA LYS A 436 19.95 7.72 -9.47
C LYS A 436 18.68 6.95 -9.90
N PRO A 437 17.57 7.05 -9.14
CA PRO A 437 16.41 6.19 -9.35
C PRO A 437 15.71 6.50 -10.68
N ASP A 438 15.66 5.50 -11.56
CA ASP A 438 14.77 5.46 -12.73
C ASP A 438 13.60 4.50 -12.45
N TYR A 439 13.84 3.47 -11.63
CA TYR A 439 12.81 2.71 -10.91
C TYR A 439 13.32 2.37 -9.50
N TYR A 440 12.58 2.77 -8.45
CA TYR A 440 13.07 2.60 -7.08
C TYR A 440 13.26 1.13 -6.68
N LEU A 441 14.37 0.82 -6.00
CA LEU A 441 14.67 -0.51 -5.47
C LEU A 441 13.59 -1.02 -4.50
N LYS A 442 13.05 -0.15 -3.64
CA LYS A 442 11.93 -0.53 -2.75
C LYS A 442 10.67 -0.93 -3.51
N HIS A 443 10.44 -0.40 -4.71
CA HIS A 443 9.26 -0.74 -5.51
C HIS A 443 9.43 -2.08 -6.21
N ILE A 444 10.61 -2.37 -6.80
CA ILE A 444 10.84 -3.70 -7.40
C ILE A 444 10.83 -4.81 -6.34
N GLN A 445 11.34 -4.53 -5.14
CA GLN A 445 11.25 -5.49 -4.03
C GLN A 445 9.80 -5.72 -3.59
N LYS A 446 8.97 -4.66 -3.57
CA LYS A 446 7.53 -4.77 -3.32
C LYS A 446 6.87 -5.63 -4.41
N ASP A 447 7.19 -5.40 -5.69
CA ASP A 447 6.62 -6.17 -6.80
C ASP A 447 6.99 -7.66 -6.72
N LEU A 448 8.26 -7.99 -6.45
CA LEU A 448 8.70 -9.37 -6.24
C LEU A 448 7.95 -10.05 -5.09
N ARG A 449 7.77 -9.35 -3.96
CA ARG A 449 7.00 -9.87 -2.83
C ARG A 449 5.54 -10.15 -3.21
N LEU A 450 4.90 -9.26 -3.98
CA LEU A 450 3.52 -9.45 -4.42
C LEU A 450 3.42 -10.59 -5.45
N ALA A 451 4.37 -10.71 -6.37
CA ALA A 451 4.42 -11.81 -7.33
C ALA A 451 4.60 -13.18 -6.64
N ILE A 452 5.46 -13.26 -5.61
CA ILE A 452 5.61 -14.48 -4.79
C ILE A 452 4.31 -14.81 -4.07
N SER A 453 3.65 -13.82 -3.47
CA SER A 453 2.35 -14.01 -2.81
C SER A 453 1.26 -14.48 -3.78
N MET A 454 1.28 -13.98 -5.01
CA MET A 454 0.39 -14.42 -6.07
C MET A 454 0.68 -15.87 -6.48
N GLY A 455 1.95 -16.26 -6.60
CA GLY A 455 2.35 -17.65 -6.82
C GLY A 455 1.84 -18.58 -5.72
N ASP A 456 1.97 -18.18 -4.45
CA ASP A 456 1.48 -18.91 -3.29
C ASP A 456 -0.04 -19.13 -3.34
N SER A 457 -0.82 -18.10 -3.71
CA SER A 457 -2.29 -18.18 -3.81
C SER A 457 -2.80 -19.25 -4.79
N VAL A 458 -1.97 -19.63 -5.78
CA VAL A 458 -2.29 -20.65 -6.78
C VAL A 458 -1.42 -21.90 -6.65
N ASN A 459 -0.70 -22.06 -5.53
CA ASN A 459 0.23 -23.16 -5.27
C ASN A 459 1.28 -23.35 -6.39
N HIS A 460 1.77 -22.24 -6.98
CA HIS A 460 2.79 -22.24 -8.02
C HIS A 460 4.15 -21.80 -7.45
N PRO A 461 5.15 -22.70 -7.35
CA PRO A 461 6.47 -22.34 -6.84
C PRO A 461 7.20 -21.32 -7.73
N THR A 462 7.70 -20.24 -7.13
CA THR A 462 8.49 -19.19 -7.82
C THR A 462 9.91 -19.06 -7.24
N PRO A 463 10.77 -20.09 -7.35
CA PRO A 463 12.07 -20.13 -6.64
C PRO A 463 13.03 -19.01 -7.06
N MET A 464 13.05 -18.63 -8.35
CA MET A 464 13.92 -17.56 -8.85
C MET A 464 13.53 -16.21 -8.26
N ALA A 465 12.23 -15.90 -8.24
CA ALA A 465 11.72 -14.68 -7.62
C ALA A 465 11.98 -14.65 -6.11
N ALA A 466 11.84 -15.80 -5.43
CA ALA A 466 12.12 -15.92 -4.00
C ALA A 466 13.59 -15.59 -3.69
N ALA A 467 14.53 -16.16 -4.44
CA ALA A 467 15.96 -15.85 -4.29
C ALA A 467 16.25 -14.36 -4.54
N ALA A 468 15.78 -13.82 -5.66
CA ALA A 468 15.95 -12.40 -5.97
C ALA A 468 15.38 -11.49 -4.88
N ASN A 469 14.18 -11.79 -4.37
CA ASN A 469 13.53 -11.00 -3.33
C ASN A 469 14.38 -10.90 -2.05
N GLU A 470 15.06 -11.97 -1.63
CA GLU A 470 15.95 -11.92 -0.46
C GLU A 470 17.19 -11.05 -0.71
N VAL A 471 17.74 -11.08 -1.93
CA VAL A 471 18.84 -10.18 -2.33
C VAL A 471 18.38 -8.71 -2.29
N TYR A 472 17.19 -8.41 -2.80
CA TYR A 472 16.64 -7.06 -2.70
C TYR A 472 16.36 -6.63 -1.25
N LYS A 473 15.92 -7.54 -0.38
CA LYS A 473 15.80 -7.23 1.06
C LYS A 473 17.15 -6.91 1.69
N ARG A 474 18.22 -7.65 1.33
CA ARG A 474 19.60 -7.32 1.71
C ARG A 474 19.98 -5.92 1.23
N ALA A 475 19.75 -5.59 -0.04
CA ALA A 475 20.01 -4.25 -0.58
C ALA A 475 19.25 -3.15 0.19
N LYS A 476 17.99 -3.39 0.57
CA LYS A 476 17.21 -2.47 1.41
C LYS A 476 17.82 -2.28 2.80
N ALA A 477 18.34 -3.35 3.41
CA ALA A 477 19.04 -3.28 4.70
C ALA A 477 20.38 -2.51 4.61
N LEU A 478 20.94 -2.40 3.40
CA LEU A 478 22.11 -1.58 3.09
C LEU A 478 21.71 -0.16 2.62
N ASP A 479 20.53 0.34 3.02
CA ASP A 479 20.02 1.68 2.72
C ASP A 479 19.84 2.00 1.22
N GLN A 480 19.68 0.99 0.37
CA GLN A 480 19.51 1.20 -1.08
C GLN A 480 18.05 1.42 -1.51
N SER A 481 17.10 1.53 -0.57
CA SER A 481 15.66 1.56 -0.84
C SER A 481 15.22 2.66 -1.82
N ASP A 482 15.85 3.83 -1.74
CA ASP A 482 15.50 5.03 -2.54
C ASP A 482 16.42 5.24 -3.75
N ASN A 483 17.32 4.30 -4.03
CA ASN A 483 18.13 4.28 -5.24
C ASN A 483 17.43 3.48 -6.35
N ASP A 484 18.02 3.49 -7.55
CA ASP A 484 17.56 2.64 -8.66
C ASP A 484 17.62 1.15 -8.30
N MET A 485 16.78 0.34 -8.96
CA MET A 485 16.81 -1.12 -8.81
C MET A 485 18.18 -1.73 -9.12
N SER A 486 19.01 -1.11 -9.96
CA SER A 486 20.38 -1.57 -10.21
C SER A 486 21.27 -1.52 -8.97
N ALA A 487 20.90 -0.76 -7.94
CA ALA A 487 21.61 -0.73 -6.66
C ALA A 487 21.54 -2.06 -5.89
N VAL A 488 20.77 -3.04 -6.36
CA VAL A 488 20.86 -4.44 -5.90
C VAL A 488 22.28 -5.00 -6.07
N TYR A 489 23.05 -4.48 -7.01
CA TYR A 489 24.49 -4.71 -7.16
C TYR A 489 25.25 -4.56 -5.83
N ARG A 490 24.91 -3.56 -5.01
CA ARG A 490 25.59 -3.31 -3.73
C ARG A 490 25.32 -4.39 -2.68
N ALA A 491 24.33 -5.26 -2.88
CA ALA A 491 24.08 -6.40 -2.00
C ALA A 491 25.10 -7.54 -2.18
N TYR A 492 25.86 -7.52 -3.28
CA TYR A 492 26.85 -8.54 -3.64
C TYR A 492 28.31 -8.09 -3.38
N ILE A 493 28.53 -6.81 -3.09
CA ILE A 493 29.88 -6.28 -2.84
C ILE A 493 30.43 -6.85 -1.53
N HIS A 494 31.68 -7.32 -1.57
CA HIS A 494 32.40 -7.90 -0.44
C HIS A 494 32.99 -6.86 0.52
#